data_AF-A0A381V413-F1
#
_entry.id   AF-A0A381V413-F1
#
_cell.length_a   1.000
_cell.length_b   1.000
_cell.length_c   1.000
_cell.angle_alpha   90.00
_cell.angle_beta   90.00
_cell.angle_gamma   90.00
#
_symmetry.space_group_name_H-M   'P 1'
#
loop_
_entity.id
_entity.type
_entity.pdbx_description
1 polymer ?
#
loop_
_entity_poly.entity_id
_entity_poly.type
_entity_poly.pdbx_seq_one_letter_code
_entity_poly.pdbx_strand_id
1 'polypeptide(L)'
;MGDAVMASAAIENIVNYYNSPEITLIGSSISIEILKNHPCVKRSHVLTKKYISLIKIVRNLSDFDVFFSFRSSFRSTILKILVSSKNKYQYKNSQYQNRHQVEKYNDFVNDSLDTNFLAGKLVLHKGKKIITNNPKPLVGINPGASYGSAKRWYPQEFAKVASELSSQYEILIFGGPDEINIAADIEKLLIAKGVTNYKNLAGNTTIQELINRISSLDL
;
A
#
# COMPACT_ATOMS: atom_id res chain seq x y z
N MET A 1 3.58 -1.35 3.45
CA MET A 1 2.33 -0.89 2.83
C MET A 1 2.50 0.53 2.35
N GLY A 2 2.73 1.50 3.25
CA GLY A 2 2.95 2.92 2.91
C GLY A 2 3.90 3.15 1.74
N ASP A 3 5.13 2.60 1.80
CA ASP A 3 6.12 2.76 0.72
C ASP A 3 5.63 2.28 -0.65
N ALA A 4 4.86 1.18 -0.70
CA ALA A 4 4.34 0.66 -1.96
C ALA A 4 3.27 1.59 -2.55
N VAL A 5 2.42 2.17 -1.71
CA VAL A 5 1.46 3.20 -2.13
C VAL A 5 2.20 4.45 -2.60
N MET A 6 3.23 4.89 -1.88
CA MET A 6 4.03 6.07 -2.24
C MET A 6 4.81 5.89 -3.54
N ALA A 7 5.24 4.67 -3.87
CA ALA A 7 5.92 4.35 -5.12
C ALA A 7 4.98 4.39 -6.34
N SER A 8 3.65 4.34 -6.15
CA SER A 8 2.70 4.29 -7.26
C SER A 8 2.84 5.46 -8.23
N ALA A 9 3.03 6.68 -7.74
CA ALA A 9 3.20 7.87 -8.60
C ALA A 9 4.43 7.74 -9.51
N ALA A 10 5.55 7.24 -8.99
CA ALA A 10 6.76 7.01 -9.76
C ALA A 10 6.59 5.87 -10.78
N ILE A 11 5.81 4.84 -10.43
CA ILE A 11 5.48 3.73 -11.35
C ILE A 11 4.67 4.25 -12.54
N GLU A 12 3.70 5.15 -12.35
CA GLU A 12 2.95 5.77 -13.45
C GLU A 12 3.88 6.55 -14.40
N ASN A 13 4.88 7.26 -13.87
CA ASN A 13 5.89 7.94 -14.70
C ASN A 13 6.76 6.97 -15.50
N ILE A 14 7.15 5.82 -14.92
CA ILE A 14 7.84 4.74 -15.66
C ILE A 14 6.93 4.20 -16.78
N VAL A 15 5.66 3.94 -16.48
CA VAL A 15 4.67 3.42 -17.44
C VAL A 15 4.50 4.36 -18.62
N ASN A 16 4.40 5.66 -18.35
CA ASN A 16 4.29 6.69 -19.39
C ASN A 16 5.56 6.76 -20.25
N TYR A 17 6.74 6.77 -19.61
CA TYR A 17 8.02 6.83 -20.33
C TYR A 17 8.21 5.65 -21.31
N TYR A 18 7.85 4.44 -20.89
CA TYR A 18 7.97 3.23 -21.72
C TYR A 18 6.72 2.90 -22.54
N ASN A 19 5.77 3.83 -22.68
CA ASN A 19 4.53 3.65 -23.47
C ASN A 19 3.74 2.38 -23.13
N SER A 20 3.30 2.24 -21.88
CA SER A 20 2.51 1.10 -21.38
C SER A 20 3.23 -0.26 -21.46
N PRO A 21 4.37 -0.42 -20.75
CA PRO A 21 5.17 -1.65 -20.79
C PRO A 21 4.46 -2.85 -20.13
N GLU A 22 4.99 -4.05 -20.34
CA GLU A 22 4.65 -5.20 -19.50
C GLU A 22 5.45 -5.17 -18.19
N ILE A 23 4.76 -5.20 -17.05
CA ILE A 23 5.37 -5.13 -15.73
C ILE A 23 5.31 -6.50 -15.05
N THR A 24 6.46 -6.92 -14.52
CA THR A 24 6.57 -8.00 -13.54
C THR A 24 6.89 -7.43 -12.16
N LEU A 25 6.00 -7.62 -11.19
CA LEU A 25 6.22 -7.17 -9.81
C LEU A 25 6.97 -8.21 -8.99
N ILE A 26 7.96 -7.80 -8.21
CA ILE A 26 8.66 -8.66 -7.25
C ILE A 26 8.72 -7.95 -5.91
N GLY A 27 8.11 -8.52 -4.87
CA GLY A 27 7.98 -7.83 -3.59
C GLY A 27 7.32 -8.64 -2.49
N SER A 28 7.03 -8.01 -1.35
CA SER A 28 6.22 -8.67 -0.31
C SER A 28 4.79 -8.89 -0.79
N SER A 29 4.09 -9.86 -0.20
CA SER A 29 2.67 -10.14 -0.50
C SER A 29 1.82 -8.86 -0.44
N ILE A 30 1.96 -8.08 0.63
CA ILE A 30 1.25 -6.81 0.81
C ILE A 30 1.55 -5.82 -0.31
N SER A 31 2.81 -5.67 -0.73
CA SER A 31 3.17 -4.70 -1.78
C SER A 31 2.63 -5.12 -3.15
N ILE A 32 2.65 -6.43 -3.43
CA ILE A 32 2.07 -6.99 -4.65
C ILE A 32 0.56 -6.79 -4.64
N GLU A 33 -0.13 -7.12 -3.55
CA GLU A 33 -1.58 -6.91 -3.46
C GLU A 33 -1.96 -5.44 -3.73
N ILE A 34 -1.20 -4.48 -3.23
CA ILE A 34 -1.46 -3.05 -3.47
C ILE A 34 -1.36 -2.67 -4.96
N LEU A 35 -0.40 -3.25 -5.69
CA LEU A 35 -0.04 -2.80 -7.04
C LEU A 35 -0.50 -3.74 -8.16
N LYS A 36 -0.94 -4.97 -7.85
CA LYS A 36 -1.17 -6.04 -8.85
C LYS A 36 -2.27 -5.76 -9.86
N ASN A 37 -3.21 -4.87 -9.55
CA ASN A 37 -4.32 -4.56 -10.45
C ASN A 37 -3.97 -3.48 -11.49
N HIS A 38 -2.75 -2.94 -11.45
CA HIS A 38 -2.32 -1.97 -12.45
C HIS A 38 -2.37 -2.60 -13.86
N PRO A 39 -2.94 -1.96 -14.90
CA PRO A 39 -3.18 -2.56 -16.23
C PRO A 39 -1.94 -3.17 -16.91
N CYS A 40 -0.78 -2.52 -16.70
CA CYS A 40 0.52 -2.99 -17.19
C CYS A 40 1.08 -4.21 -16.44
N VAL A 41 0.57 -4.58 -15.27
CA VAL A 41 1.10 -5.72 -14.50
C VAL A 41 0.59 -7.03 -15.09
N LYS A 42 1.52 -7.87 -15.57
CA LYS A 42 1.21 -9.19 -16.15
C LYS A 42 1.60 -10.35 -15.23
N ARG A 43 2.62 -10.15 -14.41
CA ARG A 43 3.15 -11.18 -13.51
C ARG A 43 3.51 -10.57 -12.16
N SER A 44 3.45 -11.39 -11.12
CA SER A 44 3.90 -10.99 -9.79
C SER A 44 4.51 -12.16 -9.03
N HIS A 45 5.61 -11.92 -8.33
CA HIS A 45 6.32 -12.93 -7.55
C HIS A 45 6.53 -12.48 -6.10
N VAL A 46 5.88 -13.18 -5.18
CA VAL A 46 6.00 -12.89 -3.74
C VAL A 46 7.36 -13.36 -3.21
N LEU A 47 8.12 -12.43 -2.66
CA LEU A 47 9.36 -12.72 -1.95
C LEU A 47 9.07 -13.27 -0.56
N THR A 48 9.63 -14.44 -0.27
CA THR A 48 9.74 -14.96 1.08
C THR A 48 11.04 -14.47 1.74
N LYS A 49 11.18 -14.65 3.06
CA LYS A 49 12.38 -14.23 3.81
C LYS A 49 13.66 -15.00 3.42
N LYS A 50 13.53 -16.19 2.82
CA LYS A 50 14.67 -17.08 2.48
C LYS A 50 15.38 -16.60 1.21
N TYR A 51 16.71 -16.64 1.12
CA TYR A 51 17.45 -16.26 -0.10
C TYR A 51 17.35 -17.29 -1.24
N ILE A 52 17.20 -18.57 -0.90
CA ILE A 52 17.07 -19.65 -1.89
C ILE A 52 15.84 -19.45 -2.79
N SER A 53 14.74 -18.91 -2.25
CA SER A 53 13.55 -18.62 -3.06
C SER A 53 13.79 -17.51 -4.08
N LEU A 54 14.70 -16.58 -3.80
CA LEU A 54 15.04 -15.48 -4.70
C LEU A 54 15.74 -16.01 -5.96
N ILE A 55 16.69 -16.93 -5.80
CA ILE A 55 17.36 -17.60 -6.94
C ILE A 55 16.36 -18.39 -7.78
N LYS A 56 15.44 -19.13 -7.14
CA LYS A 56 14.38 -19.88 -7.84
C LYS A 56 13.45 -18.98 -8.64
N ILE A 57 13.05 -17.85 -8.07
CA ILE A 57 12.22 -16.85 -8.76
C ILE A 57 12.96 -16.35 -9.99
N VAL A 58 14.20 -15.86 -9.81
CA VAL A 58 14.97 -15.26 -10.91
C VAL A 58 15.24 -16.24 -12.05
N ARG A 59 15.51 -17.51 -11.75
CA ARG A 59 15.71 -18.55 -12.77
C ARG A 59 14.49 -18.76 -13.68
N ASN A 60 13.29 -18.45 -13.20
CA ASN A 60 12.05 -18.58 -13.95
C ASN A 60 11.63 -17.27 -14.63
N LEU A 61 12.41 -16.20 -14.50
CA LEU A 61 12.14 -14.94 -15.17
C LEU A 61 12.77 -14.95 -16.57
N SER A 62 12.08 -14.32 -17.51
CA SER A 62 12.64 -13.95 -18.80
C SER A 62 13.60 -12.77 -18.66
N ASP A 63 14.30 -12.43 -19.74
CA ASP A 63 15.05 -11.18 -19.85
C ASP A 63 14.11 -9.97 -19.80
N PHE A 64 14.61 -8.86 -19.24
CA PHE A 64 13.89 -7.57 -19.19
C PHE A 64 14.71 -6.47 -19.85
N ASP A 65 14.04 -5.47 -20.43
CA ASP A 65 14.75 -4.27 -20.93
C ASP A 65 15.24 -3.39 -19.78
N VAL A 66 14.46 -3.29 -18.71
CA VAL A 66 14.78 -2.45 -17.55
C VAL A 66 14.35 -3.08 -16.24
N PHE A 67 15.15 -2.84 -15.20
CA PHE A 67 14.86 -3.22 -13.82
C PHE A 67 14.92 -2.00 -12.91
N PHE A 68 13.90 -1.84 -12.07
CA PHE A 68 13.86 -0.83 -11.01
C PHE A 68 13.68 -1.49 -9.64
N SER A 69 14.48 -1.08 -8.66
CA SER A 69 14.26 -1.42 -7.26
C SER A 69 14.04 -0.17 -6.43
N PHE A 70 12.83 0.01 -5.91
CA PHE A 70 12.51 1.06 -4.94
C PHE A 70 13.00 0.74 -3.51
N ARG A 71 13.83 -0.30 -3.33
CA ARG A 71 14.41 -0.66 -2.04
C ARG A 71 15.93 -0.47 -2.03
N SER A 72 16.42 0.14 -0.96
CA SER A 72 17.85 0.35 -0.72
C SER A 72 18.54 -0.83 -0.02
N SER A 73 17.79 -1.89 0.33
CA SER A 73 18.32 -3.00 1.13
C SER A 73 19.34 -3.85 0.36
N PHE A 74 20.23 -4.53 1.09
CA PHE A 74 21.20 -5.46 0.49
C PHE A 74 20.53 -6.59 -0.31
N ARG A 75 19.36 -7.08 0.16
CA ARG A 75 18.58 -8.10 -0.55
C ARG A 75 18.11 -7.64 -1.92
N SER A 76 17.70 -6.38 -2.06
CA SER A 76 17.38 -5.77 -3.36
C SER A 76 18.61 -5.63 -4.25
N THR A 77 19.79 -5.39 -3.68
CA THR A 77 21.05 -5.36 -4.43
C THR A 77 21.37 -6.74 -5.02
N ILE A 78 21.21 -7.81 -4.24
CA ILE A 78 21.38 -9.18 -4.74
C ILE A 78 20.38 -9.47 -5.88
N LEU A 79 19.10 -9.10 -5.70
CA LEU A 79 18.09 -9.29 -6.75
C LEU A 79 18.47 -8.57 -8.04
N LYS A 80 18.92 -7.32 -7.95
CA LYS A 80 19.38 -6.53 -9.11
C LYS A 80 20.51 -7.23 -9.88
N ILE A 81 21.46 -7.83 -9.15
CA ILE A 81 22.57 -8.56 -9.77
C ILE A 81 22.04 -9.77 -10.54
N LEU A 82 21.15 -10.55 -9.91
CA LEU A 82 20.66 -11.81 -10.47
C LEU A 82 19.68 -11.66 -11.63
N VAL A 83 18.80 -10.65 -11.59
CA VAL A 83 17.80 -10.42 -12.65
C VAL A 83 18.53 -10.08 -13.95
N SER A 84 18.20 -10.73 -15.06
CA SER A 84 18.74 -10.38 -16.38
C SER A 84 18.01 -9.16 -16.93
N SER A 85 18.73 -8.04 -17.07
CA SER A 85 18.18 -6.87 -17.75
C SER A 85 19.25 -5.95 -18.33
N LYS A 86 18.92 -5.22 -19.41
CA LYS A 86 19.85 -4.29 -20.07
C LYS A 86 20.18 -3.10 -19.15
N ASN A 87 19.15 -2.48 -18.57
CA ASN A 87 19.28 -1.37 -17.64
C ASN A 87 18.81 -1.76 -16.23
N LYS A 88 19.49 -1.27 -15.19
CA LYS A 88 19.26 -1.66 -13.79
C LYS A 88 19.44 -0.50 -12.83
N TYR A 89 18.36 -0.11 -12.16
CA TYR A 89 18.33 1.02 -11.24
C TYR A 89 17.89 0.58 -9.85
N GLN A 90 18.46 1.22 -8.83
CA GLN A 90 18.12 0.92 -7.44
C GLN A 90 18.19 2.18 -6.58
N TYR A 91 17.07 2.45 -5.93
CA TYR A 91 16.88 3.55 -5.01
C TYR A 91 17.84 3.49 -3.82
N LYS A 92 18.45 4.64 -3.50
CA LYS A 92 19.23 4.83 -2.28
C LYS A 92 18.74 6.07 -1.53
N ASN A 93 18.17 5.87 -0.34
CA ASN A 93 17.61 6.97 0.45
C ASN A 93 18.63 8.10 0.76
N SER A 94 19.93 7.76 0.86
CA SER A 94 20.97 8.74 1.13
C SER A 94 21.15 9.78 0.02
N GLN A 95 20.69 9.51 -1.21
CA GLN A 95 20.79 10.41 -2.36
C GLN A 95 19.63 11.43 -2.41
N TYR A 96 18.52 11.17 -1.72
CA TYR A 96 17.28 11.95 -1.82
C TYR A 96 16.83 12.46 -0.44
N GLN A 97 17.74 13.13 0.28
CA GLN A 97 17.45 13.64 1.62
C GLN A 97 16.53 14.87 1.57
N ASN A 98 15.88 15.19 2.70
CA ASN A 98 15.06 16.41 2.87
C ASN A 98 13.90 16.57 1.88
N ARG A 99 13.31 15.46 1.43
CA ARG A 99 12.17 15.43 0.49
C ARG A 99 11.09 14.48 0.97
N HIS A 100 9.86 14.68 0.49
CA HIS A 100 8.77 13.75 0.79
C HIS A 100 9.01 12.40 0.09
N GLN A 101 8.62 11.27 0.71
CA GLN A 101 8.98 9.93 0.19
C GLN A 101 8.49 9.68 -1.25
N VAL A 102 7.35 10.27 -1.64
CA VAL A 102 6.82 10.21 -3.01
C VAL A 102 7.73 10.94 -3.99
N GLU A 103 8.20 12.13 -3.61
CA GLU A 103 9.14 12.93 -4.41
C GLU A 103 10.46 12.19 -4.55
N LYS A 104 10.98 11.59 -3.46
CA LYS A 104 12.21 10.80 -3.53
C LYS A 104 12.15 9.67 -4.54
N TYR A 105 11.02 8.95 -4.60
CA TYR A 105 10.85 7.88 -5.58
C TYR A 105 10.70 8.44 -7.00
N ASN A 106 10.08 9.60 -7.16
CA ASN A 106 9.98 10.28 -8.44
C ASN A 106 11.35 10.79 -8.94
N ASP A 107 12.11 11.46 -8.08
CA ASP A 107 13.46 11.94 -8.39
C ASP A 107 14.38 10.77 -8.75
N PHE A 108 14.27 9.65 -8.05
CA PHE A 108 14.97 8.42 -8.41
C PHE A 108 14.64 7.93 -9.83
N VAL A 109 13.38 8.00 -10.24
CA VAL A 109 12.98 7.65 -11.61
C VAL A 109 13.53 8.66 -12.61
N ASN A 110 13.44 9.95 -12.30
CA ASN A 110 13.99 11.03 -13.12
C ASN A 110 15.50 10.86 -13.36
N ASP A 111 16.28 10.66 -12.30
CA ASP A 111 17.73 10.42 -12.39
C ASP A 111 18.06 9.15 -13.16
N SER A 112 17.22 8.11 -13.04
CA SER A 112 17.44 6.83 -13.71
C SER A 112 17.15 6.88 -15.22
N LEU A 113 16.26 7.77 -15.64
CA LEU A 113 15.78 7.88 -17.01
C LEU A 113 16.25 9.15 -17.74
N ASP A 114 17.00 10.02 -17.06
CA ASP A 114 17.37 11.35 -17.53
C ASP A 114 16.14 12.19 -17.92
N THR A 115 15.17 12.26 -17.01
CA THR A 115 13.91 12.99 -17.19
C THR A 115 13.64 13.97 -16.05
N ASN A 116 12.57 14.75 -16.15
CA ASN A 116 12.16 15.72 -15.12
C ASN A 116 10.64 15.71 -14.92
N PHE A 117 10.06 14.52 -14.72
CA PHE A 117 8.64 14.40 -14.43
C PHE A 117 8.31 14.96 -13.04
N LEU A 118 7.10 15.50 -12.89
CA LEU A 118 6.57 15.86 -11.58
C LEU A 118 6.10 14.61 -10.84
N ALA A 119 6.20 14.64 -9.51
CA ALA A 119 5.59 13.63 -8.67
C ALA A 119 4.06 13.72 -8.80
N GLY A 120 3.45 12.73 -9.45
CA GLY A 120 2.01 12.65 -9.66
C GLY A 120 1.24 12.30 -8.38
N LYS A 121 -0.09 12.18 -8.52
CA LYS A 121 -0.95 11.65 -7.45
C LYS A 121 -0.64 10.18 -7.20
N LEU A 122 -0.91 9.72 -5.98
CA LEU A 122 -0.85 8.29 -5.66
C LEU A 122 -2.00 7.58 -6.39
N VAL A 123 -1.68 6.53 -7.13
CA VAL A 123 -2.65 5.79 -7.96
C VAL A 123 -2.65 4.32 -7.55
N LEU A 124 -3.79 3.86 -7.05
CA LEU A 124 -4.05 2.44 -6.85
C LEU A 124 -5.18 2.01 -7.78
N HIS A 125 -4.91 1.01 -8.60
CA HIS A 125 -5.90 0.44 -9.50
C HIS A 125 -6.80 -0.51 -8.71
N LYS A 126 -8.11 -0.24 -8.74
CA LYS A 126 -9.09 -1.03 -8.01
C LYS A 126 -9.37 -2.32 -8.76
N GLY A 127 -9.58 -3.40 -8.02
CA GLY A 127 -10.08 -4.65 -8.57
C GLY A 127 -11.58 -4.58 -8.80
N LYS A 128 -12.29 -5.68 -8.49
CA LYS A 128 -13.75 -5.73 -8.57
C LYS A 128 -14.39 -4.66 -7.70
N LYS A 129 -15.23 -3.80 -8.29
CA LYS A 129 -15.97 -2.74 -7.59
C LYS A 129 -16.93 -3.35 -6.56
N ILE A 130 -16.87 -2.88 -5.33
CA ILE A 130 -17.91 -3.14 -4.32
C ILE A 130 -18.94 -2.03 -4.48
N ILE A 131 -20.20 -2.39 -4.75
CA ILE A 131 -21.31 -1.45 -4.75
C ILE A 131 -21.84 -1.41 -3.31
N THR A 132 -21.76 -0.25 -2.68
CA THR A 132 -22.34 0.00 -1.36
C THR A 132 -23.49 0.98 -1.51
N ASN A 133 -24.72 0.52 -1.27
CA ASN A 133 -25.88 1.40 -1.16
C ASN A 133 -26.11 1.67 0.33
N ASN A 134 -25.35 2.62 0.87
CA ASN A 134 -25.53 3.05 2.26
C ASN A 134 -26.43 4.29 2.30
N PRO A 135 -27.42 4.34 3.21
CA PRO A 135 -28.32 5.48 3.33
C PRO A 135 -27.65 6.71 3.94
N LYS A 136 -26.54 6.52 4.67
CA LYS A 136 -25.71 7.57 5.27
C LYS A 136 -24.28 7.52 4.71
N PRO A 137 -23.55 8.64 4.72
CA PRO A 137 -22.12 8.67 4.38
C PRO A 137 -21.31 7.76 5.31
N LEU A 138 -20.17 7.27 4.83
CA LEU A 138 -19.27 6.38 5.54
C LEU A 138 -18.09 7.14 6.13
N VAL A 139 -17.77 6.87 7.39
CA VAL A 139 -16.49 7.25 8.00
C VAL A 139 -15.68 6.02 8.39
N GLY A 140 -14.39 6.03 8.06
CA GLY A 140 -13.44 4.99 8.45
C GLY A 140 -12.53 5.44 9.59
N ILE A 141 -12.39 4.59 10.62
CA ILE A 141 -11.34 4.75 11.63
C ILE A 141 -10.34 3.60 11.54
N ASN A 142 -9.04 3.90 11.65
CA ASN A 142 -7.97 2.90 11.67
C ASN A 142 -7.10 3.13 12.92
N PRO A 143 -7.44 2.50 14.06
CA PRO A 143 -6.76 2.70 15.35
C PRO A 143 -5.38 2.03 15.44
N GLY A 144 -5.04 1.23 14.43
CA GLY A 144 -3.80 0.49 14.32
C GLY A 144 -2.55 1.36 14.14
N ALA A 145 -1.39 0.78 14.50
CA ALA A 145 -0.09 1.38 14.22
C ALA A 145 1.01 0.30 14.23
N SER A 146 1.84 0.29 13.19
CA SER A 146 2.94 -0.68 13.04
C SER A 146 4.17 -0.37 13.89
N TYR A 147 4.32 0.85 14.40
CA TYR A 147 5.48 1.28 15.20
C TYR A 147 5.21 1.26 16.71
N GLY A 148 4.30 0.41 17.14
CA GLY A 148 3.97 0.19 18.54
C GLY A 148 2.84 1.09 19.08
N SER A 149 2.47 0.82 20.33
CA SER A 149 1.37 1.47 21.03
C SER A 149 1.56 2.98 21.23
N ALA A 150 2.80 3.46 21.31
CA ALA A 150 3.10 4.88 21.48
C ALA A 150 2.59 5.76 20.32
N LYS A 151 2.32 5.18 19.13
CA LYS A 151 1.72 5.89 17.99
C LYS A 151 0.22 5.65 17.84
N ARG A 152 -0.42 4.99 18.81
CA ARG A 152 -1.87 4.76 18.82
C ARG A 152 -2.53 5.78 19.72
N TRP A 153 -3.68 6.28 19.28
CA TRP A 153 -4.56 7.00 20.19
C TRP A 153 -5.34 6.02 21.06
N TYR A 154 -5.82 6.48 22.22
CA TYR A 154 -6.52 5.61 23.16
C TYR A 154 -7.86 5.14 22.59
N PRO A 155 -8.28 3.89 22.86
CA PRO A 155 -9.59 3.38 22.42
C PRO A 155 -10.77 4.29 22.80
N GLN A 156 -10.72 4.87 24.00
CA GLN A 156 -11.73 5.79 24.54
C GLN A 156 -11.92 7.01 23.64
N GLU A 157 -10.82 7.52 23.09
CA GLU A 157 -10.84 8.71 22.28
C GLU A 157 -11.34 8.44 20.85
N PHE A 158 -10.93 7.31 20.26
CA PHE A 158 -11.55 6.84 19.01
C PHE A 158 -13.05 6.61 19.17
N ALA A 159 -13.47 5.95 20.25
CA ALA A 159 -14.88 5.70 20.53
C ALA A 159 -15.66 7.01 20.75
N LYS A 160 -15.05 8.01 21.39
CA LYS A 160 -15.65 9.34 21.54
C LYS A 160 -15.93 9.97 20.18
N VAL A 161 -14.92 10.07 19.32
CA VAL A 161 -15.08 10.67 17.98
C VAL A 161 -16.09 9.91 17.13
N ALA A 162 -15.99 8.57 17.08
CA ALA A 162 -16.92 7.74 16.34
C ALA A 162 -18.37 7.87 16.86
N SER A 163 -18.56 8.00 18.18
CA SER A 163 -19.89 8.22 18.76
C SER A 163 -20.49 9.56 18.36
N GLU A 164 -19.71 10.64 18.36
CA GLU A 164 -20.20 11.96 17.93
C GLU A 164 -20.59 11.96 16.44
N LEU A 165 -19.83 11.25 15.61
CA LEU A 165 -20.09 11.13 14.17
C LEU A 165 -21.25 10.15 13.83
N SER A 166 -21.61 9.23 14.74
CA SER A 166 -22.59 8.17 14.49
C SER A 166 -23.99 8.66 14.11
N SER A 167 -24.36 9.86 14.55
CA SER A 167 -25.63 10.49 14.17
C SER A 167 -25.72 10.73 12.65
N GLN A 168 -24.60 11.05 12.01
CA GLN A 168 -24.51 11.47 10.60
C GLN A 168 -23.89 10.41 9.69
N TYR A 169 -23.03 9.53 10.23
CA TYR A 169 -22.26 8.56 9.45
C TYR A 169 -22.50 7.12 9.91
N GLU A 170 -22.32 6.19 8.99
CA GLU A 170 -22.02 4.79 9.31
C GLU A 170 -20.53 4.64 9.62
N ILE A 171 -20.19 3.99 10.74
CA ILE A 171 -18.80 3.87 11.21
C ILE A 171 -18.18 2.54 10.74
N LEU A 172 -17.02 2.59 10.08
CA LEU A 172 -16.21 1.40 9.77
C LEU A 172 -14.91 1.42 10.58
N ILE A 173 -14.64 0.35 11.33
CA ILE A 173 -13.40 0.19 12.09
C ILE A 173 -12.47 -0.75 11.32
N PHE A 174 -11.33 -0.25 10.86
CA PHE A 174 -10.31 -1.01 10.16
C PHE A 174 -9.20 -1.48 11.09
N GLY A 175 -8.38 -2.41 10.62
CA GLY A 175 -7.20 -2.89 11.34
C GLY A 175 -6.66 -4.17 10.74
N GLY A 176 -5.37 -4.41 10.90
CA GLY A 176 -4.73 -5.68 10.59
C GLY A 176 -5.03 -6.76 11.64
N PRO A 177 -4.55 -8.00 11.42
CA PRO A 177 -4.71 -9.10 12.36
C PRO A 177 -4.17 -8.79 13.77
N ASP A 178 -3.06 -8.05 13.86
CA ASP A 178 -2.42 -7.67 15.12
C ASP A 178 -3.15 -6.50 15.84
N GLU A 179 -4.25 -6.01 15.28
CA GLU A 179 -4.98 -4.82 15.72
C GLU A 179 -6.45 -5.13 16.06
N ILE A 180 -6.83 -6.41 16.06
CA ILE A 180 -8.16 -6.89 16.43
C ILE A 180 -8.54 -6.44 17.85
N ASN A 181 -7.62 -6.59 18.81
CA ASN A 181 -7.90 -6.29 20.22
C ASN A 181 -8.25 -4.80 20.45
N ILE A 182 -7.47 -3.88 19.85
CA ILE A 182 -7.74 -2.44 19.99
C ILE A 182 -9.06 -2.05 19.31
N ALA A 183 -9.36 -2.63 18.16
CA ALA A 183 -10.65 -2.41 17.48
C ALA A 183 -11.83 -2.93 18.32
N ALA A 184 -11.67 -4.10 18.94
CA ALA A 184 -12.67 -4.68 19.82
C ALA A 184 -12.92 -3.84 21.08
N ASP A 185 -11.88 -3.20 21.63
CA ASP A 185 -12.05 -2.30 22.78
C ASP A 185 -12.83 -1.03 22.41
N ILE A 186 -12.60 -0.49 21.21
CA ILE A 186 -13.41 0.64 20.68
C ILE A 186 -14.86 0.20 20.47
N GLU A 187 -15.08 -0.97 19.88
CA GLU A 187 -16.41 -1.55 19.68
C GLU A 187 -17.19 -1.68 20.99
N LYS A 188 -16.58 -2.23 22.04
CA LYS A 188 -17.23 -2.31 23.37
C LYS A 188 -17.66 -0.94 23.91
N LEU A 189 -16.83 0.09 23.70
CA LEU A 189 -17.13 1.45 24.14
C LEU A 189 -18.24 2.10 23.32
N LEU A 190 -18.33 1.81 22.01
CA LEU A 190 -19.44 2.24 21.16
C LEU A 190 -20.76 1.59 21.60
N ILE A 191 -20.76 0.30 21.87
CA ILE A 191 -21.93 -0.43 22.41
C ILE A 191 -22.38 0.20 23.74
N ALA A 192 -21.45 0.45 24.66
CA ALA A 192 -21.75 1.08 25.94
C ALA A 192 -22.35 2.50 25.81
N LYS A 193 -22.06 3.19 24.70
CA LYS A 193 -22.62 4.51 24.36
C LYS A 193 -23.94 4.43 23.59
N GLY A 194 -24.45 3.23 23.29
CA GLY A 194 -25.68 3.03 22.53
C GLY A 194 -25.54 3.24 21.02
N VAL A 195 -24.31 3.27 20.49
CA VAL A 195 -24.07 3.39 19.05
C VAL A 195 -24.31 2.03 18.40
N THR A 196 -25.19 1.98 17.40
CA THR A 196 -25.60 0.73 16.74
C THR A 196 -25.18 0.65 15.27
N ASN A 197 -24.82 1.76 14.66
CA ASN A 197 -24.52 1.87 13.23
C ASN A 197 -23.01 1.89 12.97
N TYR A 198 -22.34 0.80 13.39
CA TYR A 198 -20.92 0.58 13.18
C TYR A 198 -20.65 -0.83 12.65
N LYS A 199 -19.47 -1.02 12.03
CA LYS A 199 -18.97 -2.33 11.64
C LYS A 199 -17.49 -2.46 11.92
N ASN A 200 -17.13 -3.44 12.75
CA ASN A 200 -15.74 -3.79 13.00
C ASN A 200 -15.21 -4.75 11.92
N LEU A 201 -14.22 -4.29 11.16
CA LEU A 201 -13.60 -4.98 10.04
C LEU A 201 -12.14 -5.37 10.31
N ALA A 202 -11.63 -5.10 11.51
CA ALA A 202 -10.24 -5.41 11.86
C ALA A 202 -9.96 -6.91 11.70
N GLY A 203 -8.87 -7.26 11.00
CA GLY A 203 -8.50 -8.65 10.70
C GLY A 203 -9.39 -9.37 9.68
N ASN A 204 -10.51 -8.77 9.27
CA ASN A 204 -11.54 -9.40 8.44
C ASN A 204 -11.58 -8.87 7.00
N THR A 205 -10.50 -8.23 6.55
CA THR A 205 -10.39 -7.70 5.17
C THR A 205 -9.10 -8.16 4.52
N THR A 206 -9.20 -8.54 3.25
CA THR A 206 -8.05 -8.62 2.34
C THR A 206 -7.59 -7.21 1.96
N ILE A 207 -6.36 -7.08 1.46
CA ILE A 207 -5.85 -5.79 0.95
C ILE A 207 -6.73 -5.24 -0.18
N GLN A 208 -7.29 -6.11 -1.03
CA GLN A 208 -8.21 -5.69 -2.10
C GLN A 208 -9.51 -5.09 -1.55
N GLU A 209 -10.10 -5.76 -0.56
CA GLU A 209 -11.31 -5.26 0.10
C GLU A 209 -11.03 -3.96 0.84
N LEU A 210 -9.87 -3.85 1.50
CA LEU A 210 -9.44 -2.63 2.16
C LEU A 210 -9.36 -1.46 1.18
N ILE A 211 -8.68 -1.62 0.05
CA ILE A 211 -8.57 -0.58 -1.00
C ILE A 211 -9.96 -0.16 -1.48
N ASN A 212 -10.83 -1.14 -1.76
CA ASN A 212 -12.19 -0.86 -2.22
C ASN A 212 -13.00 -0.09 -1.18
N ARG A 213 -12.97 -0.52 0.09
CA ARG A 213 -13.71 0.10 1.20
C ARG A 213 -13.21 1.50 1.52
N ILE A 214 -11.90 1.71 1.57
CA ILE A 214 -11.33 3.05 1.76
C ILE A 214 -11.78 3.97 0.61
N SER A 215 -11.82 3.45 -0.61
CA SER A 215 -12.23 4.24 -1.77
C SER A 215 -13.71 4.61 -1.83
N SER A 216 -14.53 4.06 -0.93
CA SER A 216 -15.95 4.39 -0.76
C SER A 216 -16.23 5.21 0.50
N LEU A 217 -15.20 5.57 1.28
CA LEU A 217 -15.38 6.44 2.44
C LEU A 217 -15.62 7.88 2.01
N ASP A 218 -16.45 8.57 2.77
CA ASP A 218 -16.62 10.01 2.70
C ASP A 218 -15.67 10.73 3.67
N LEU A 219 -15.21 10.02 4.71
CA LEU A 219 -14.21 10.48 5.69
C LEU A 219 -13.27 9.35 6.15
#